data_AF-A0ABD0PYV5-F1
#
_entry.id   AF-A0ABD0PYV5-F1
#
_cell.length_a   1.000
_cell.length_b   1.000
_cell.length_c   1.000
_cell.angle_alpha   90.00
_cell.angle_beta   90.00
_cell.angle_gamma   90.00
#
_symmetry.space_group_name_H-M   'P 1'
#
loop_
_entity.id
_entity.type
_entity.pdbx_description
1 polymer ?
#
loop_
_entity_poly.entity_id
_entity_poly.type
_entity_poly.pdbx_seq_one_letter_code
_entity_poly.pdbx_strand_id
1 'polypeptide(L)'
;VIYELPTANQWCFDVQWCPRNPALLSAASFDGRISVYSVMGGCLQQRQHSTVDQISASFDTNDPFGTGQALPPLQVPQPTVETTIVPPLKKPPKWVRRPVGASFAFGGKLVTFENPKVAPQQQPLPRQVHVSQVTTETEFLQRSAELQAALQAGSFTNYCHSKVVSAPSDAEQDIWRFLM
;
A
#
# COMPACT_ATOMS: atom_id res chain seq x y z
N VAL A 1 4.57 29.17 7.70
CA VAL A 1 4.72 28.38 6.44
C VAL A 1 4.64 26.89 6.78
N ILE A 2 3.69 26.15 6.22
CA ILE A 2 3.47 24.71 6.52
C ILE A 2 4.34 23.83 5.61
N TYR A 3 4.62 24.31 4.40
CA TYR A 3 5.38 23.62 3.36
C TYR A 3 5.80 24.63 2.30
N GLU A 4 6.96 24.43 1.68
CA GLU A 4 7.52 25.27 0.61
C GLU A 4 7.86 24.35 -0.56
N LEU A 5 7.36 24.67 -1.75
CA LEU A 5 7.67 23.93 -2.97
C LEU A 5 8.72 24.68 -3.76
N PRO A 6 9.75 23.99 -4.27
CA PRO A 6 10.64 24.59 -5.26
C PRO A 6 9.83 24.92 -6.52
N THR A 7 9.63 26.21 -6.77
CA THR A 7 9.14 26.70 -8.05
C THR A 7 10.31 26.70 -9.04
N ALA A 8 10.02 26.55 -10.34
CA ALA A 8 11.00 26.92 -11.35
C ALA A 8 11.43 28.39 -11.13
N ASN A 9 12.59 28.81 -11.63
CA ASN A 9 13.15 30.17 -11.46
C ASN A 9 12.32 31.31 -12.09
N GLN A 10 11.02 31.10 -12.31
CA GLN A 10 10.09 31.98 -13.00
C GLN A 10 8.82 32.17 -12.15
N TRP A 11 8.16 33.31 -12.31
CA TRP A 11 6.99 33.67 -11.54
C TRP A 11 5.80 32.77 -11.91
N CYS A 12 5.08 32.27 -10.90
CA CYS A 12 3.81 31.56 -11.10
C CYS A 12 2.66 32.55 -10.99
N PHE A 13 1.74 32.56 -11.97
CA PHE A 13 0.59 33.46 -11.98
C PHE A 13 -0.72 32.78 -11.59
N ASP A 14 -0.80 31.45 -11.71
CA ASP A 14 -1.95 30.67 -11.26
C ASP A 14 -1.51 29.37 -10.58
N VAL A 15 -2.19 29.02 -9.50
CA VAL A 15 -1.95 27.79 -8.73
C VAL A 15 -3.29 27.20 -8.32
N GLN A 16 -3.54 25.95 -8.72
CA GLN A 16 -4.79 25.26 -8.45
C GLN A 16 -4.57 23.88 -7.86
N TRP A 17 -5.45 23.49 -6.93
CA TRP A 17 -5.46 22.15 -6.36
C TRP A 17 -6.28 21.21 -7.23
N CYS A 18 -5.86 19.94 -7.34
CA CYS A 18 -6.68 18.93 -7.98
C CYS A 18 -7.91 18.64 -7.10
N PRO A 19 -9.15 18.87 -7.59
CA PRO A 19 -10.35 18.69 -6.77
C PRO A 19 -10.62 17.23 -6.40
N ARG A 20 -10.08 16.27 -7.17
CA ARG A 20 -10.24 14.83 -6.94
C ARG A 20 -9.11 14.22 -6.11
N ASN A 21 -7.94 14.85 -6.07
CA ASN A 21 -6.78 14.34 -5.36
C ASN A 21 -6.08 15.48 -4.59
N PRO A 22 -6.30 15.61 -3.28
CA PRO A 22 -5.72 16.68 -2.47
C PRO A 22 -4.20 16.56 -2.28
N ALA A 23 -3.57 15.50 -2.80
CA ALA A 23 -2.13 15.38 -2.85
C ALA A 23 -1.50 16.23 -3.97
N LEU A 24 -2.28 16.65 -4.96
CA LEU A 24 -1.78 17.25 -6.21
C LEU A 24 -2.19 18.71 -6.36
N LEU A 25 -1.25 19.52 -6.86
CA LEU A 25 -1.50 20.90 -7.29
C LEU A 25 -0.79 21.19 -8.61
N SER A 26 -1.35 22.08 -9.42
CA SER A 26 -0.74 22.59 -10.65
C SER A 26 -0.36 24.06 -10.47
N ALA A 27 0.82 24.45 -10.95
CA ALA A 27 1.24 25.85 -11.04
C ALA A 27 1.53 26.22 -12.50
N ALA A 28 0.92 27.30 -12.97
CA ALA A 28 1.18 27.89 -14.27
C ALA A 28 2.20 29.02 -14.14
N SER A 29 3.23 28.96 -14.97
CA SER A 29 4.38 29.86 -14.94
C SER A 29 4.47 30.71 -16.22
N PHE A 30 5.06 31.91 -16.12
CA PHE A 30 5.22 32.83 -17.27
C PHE A 30 6.14 32.31 -18.39
N ASP A 31 6.86 31.21 -18.16
CA ASP A 31 7.65 30.50 -19.17
C ASP A 31 6.78 29.62 -20.11
N GLY A 32 5.45 29.68 -19.96
CA GLY A 32 4.50 28.92 -20.76
C GLY A 32 4.38 27.46 -20.35
N ARG A 33 4.93 27.07 -19.18
CA ARG A 33 4.84 25.70 -18.66
C ARG A 33 3.85 25.61 -17.50
N ILE A 34 3.18 24.47 -17.42
CA ILE A 34 2.36 24.09 -16.26
C ILE A 34 3.06 22.93 -15.57
N SER A 35 3.48 23.15 -14.32
CA SER A 35 4.11 22.13 -13.49
C SER A 35 3.10 21.51 -12.54
N VAL A 36 3.07 20.19 -12.46
CA VAL A 36 2.22 19.45 -11.52
C VAL A 36 3.07 18.95 -10.35
N TYR A 37 2.70 19.30 -9.13
CA TYR A 37 3.43 18.95 -7.92
C TYR A 37 2.62 18.01 -7.03
N SER A 38 3.34 17.17 -6.27
CA SER A 38 2.79 16.30 -5.23
C SER A 38 3.29 16.73 -3.87
N VAL A 39 2.40 17.02 -2.93
CA VAL A 39 2.79 17.35 -1.53
C VAL A 39 3.30 16.14 -0.74
N MET A 40 3.09 14.93 -1.25
CA MET A 40 3.65 13.72 -0.63
C MET A 40 5.14 13.53 -0.92
N GLY A 41 5.74 14.48 -1.64
CA GLY A 41 7.10 14.40 -2.12
C GLY A 41 7.19 13.67 -3.46
N GLY A 42 8.38 13.76 -4.06
CA GLY A 42 8.69 13.15 -5.36
C GLY A 42 9.83 13.88 -6.07
N CYS A 43 10.25 13.36 -7.21
CA CYS A 43 11.14 14.08 -8.12
C CYS A 43 10.36 14.48 -9.37
N LEU A 44 10.41 15.76 -9.72
CA LEU A 44 9.97 16.24 -11.02
C LEU A 44 11.18 16.19 -11.94
N GLN A 45 11.30 15.08 -12.67
CA GLN A 45 12.19 15.01 -13.81
C GLN A 45 11.48 15.69 -14.96
N GLN A 46 12.00 16.84 -15.39
CA GLN A 46 11.59 17.44 -16.64
C GLN A 46 12.09 16.52 -17.77
N ARG A 47 11.27 15.53 -18.15
CA ARG A 47 11.57 14.61 -19.25
C ARG A 47 11.49 15.38 -20.57
N GLN A 48 12.51 16.17 -20.88
CA GLN A 48 12.82 16.52 -22.26
C GLN A 48 13.40 15.25 -22.88
N HIS A 49 12.53 14.32 -23.26
CA HIS A 49 12.92 13.39 -24.29
C HIS A 49 12.93 14.23 -25.56
N SER A 50 14.09 14.77 -25.92
CA SER A 50 14.38 15.20 -27.28
C SER A 50 14.10 13.98 -28.16
N THR A 51 12.89 13.91 -28.72
CA THR A 51 12.55 12.96 -29.78
C THR A 51 13.59 13.03 -30.91
N VAL A 52 14.23 14.18 -31.06
CA VAL A 52 15.37 14.43 -31.94
C VAL A 52 16.52 13.44 -31.71
N ASP A 53 16.95 13.14 -30.47
CA ASP A 53 18.09 12.24 -30.20
C ASP A 53 17.77 10.78 -30.57
N GLN A 54 16.51 10.36 -30.40
CA GLN A 54 16.05 9.04 -30.86
C GLN A 54 15.89 8.97 -32.38
N ILE A 55 15.44 10.05 -33.02
CA ILE A 55 15.25 10.12 -34.48
C ILE A 55 16.61 10.17 -35.19
N SER A 56 17.59 10.92 -34.67
CA SER A 56 18.95 10.97 -35.24
C SER A 56 19.69 9.63 -35.13
N ALA A 57 19.44 8.85 -34.08
CA ALA A 57 19.97 7.49 -33.95
C ALA A 57 19.26 6.45 -34.83
N SER A 58 18.13 6.83 -35.47
CA SER A 58 17.34 5.96 -36.35
C SER A 58 17.74 6.04 -37.82
N PHE A 59 18.61 6.99 -38.21
CA PHE A 59 19.14 7.03 -39.57
C PHE A 59 20.37 6.12 -39.65
N ASP A 60 20.27 5.08 -40.47
CA ASP A 60 21.35 4.14 -40.73
C ASP A 60 22.60 4.85 -41.29
N THR A 61 23.76 4.52 -40.73
CA THR A 61 25.11 4.95 -41.17
C THR A 61 25.48 4.47 -42.59
N ASN A 62 24.60 3.75 -43.29
CA ASN A 62 24.88 3.06 -44.55
C ASN A 62 24.08 3.57 -45.77
N ASP A 63 23.67 4.84 -45.81
CA ASP A 63 23.06 5.43 -47.03
C ASP A 63 24.14 5.72 -48.10
N PRO A 64 24.09 5.07 -49.29
CA PRO A 64 25.07 5.27 -50.37
C PRO A 64 24.93 6.60 -51.12
N PHE A 65 23.92 7.42 -50.84
CA PHE A 65 23.76 8.77 -51.43
C PHE A 65 24.15 9.93 -50.49
N GLY A 66 24.47 9.64 -49.23
CA GLY A 66 24.92 10.64 -48.26
C GLY A 66 26.45 10.73 -48.22
N THR A 67 27.02 11.92 -48.46
CA THR A 67 28.45 12.17 -48.25
C THR A 67 28.85 11.75 -46.84
N GLY A 68 29.65 10.68 -46.72
CA GLY A 68 30.07 9.99 -45.48
C GLY A 68 30.96 10.80 -44.52
N GLN A 69 30.58 12.05 -44.25
CA GLN A 69 31.07 12.83 -43.13
C GLN A 69 29.96 12.86 -42.08
N ALA A 70 30.18 12.21 -40.94
CA ALA A 70 29.38 12.46 -39.76
C ALA A 70 29.54 13.95 -39.43
N LEU A 71 28.50 14.75 -39.69
CA LEU A 71 28.49 16.13 -39.25
C LEU A 71 28.75 16.13 -37.75
N PRO A 72 29.67 16.97 -37.23
CA PRO A 72 29.81 17.11 -35.79
C PRO A 72 28.42 17.45 -35.24
N PRO A 73 27.96 16.79 -34.15
CA PRO A 73 26.65 17.07 -33.61
C PRO A 73 26.59 18.58 -33.38
N LEU A 74 25.65 19.27 -34.03
CA LEU A 74 25.38 20.66 -33.71
C LEU A 74 25.08 20.67 -32.22
N GLN A 75 26.01 21.20 -31.42
CA GLN A 75 25.91 21.19 -29.98
C GLN A 75 24.91 22.28 -29.60
N VAL A 76 23.63 21.99 -29.86
CA VAL A 76 22.52 22.75 -29.31
C VAL A 76 22.72 22.70 -27.80
N PRO A 77 22.75 23.85 -27.10
CA PRO A 77 22.88 23.88 -25.66
C PRO A 77 21.83 22.94 -25.06
N GLN A 78 22.26 21.79 -24.55
CA GLN A 78 21.38 20.83 -23.94
C GLN A 78 20.87 21.50 -22.67
N PRO A 79 19.58 21.84 -22.56
CA PRO A 79 19.07 22.51 -21.39
C PRO A 79 19.29 21.56 -20.21
N THR A 80 20.01 22.03 -19.20
CA THR A 80 20.23 21.31 -17.95
C THR A 80 18.89 20.77 -17.45
N VAL A 81 18.78 19.45 -17.33
CA VAL A 81 17.58 18.80 -16.79
C VAL A 81 17.57 19.09 -15.29
N GLU A 82 16.98 20.22 -14.91
CA GLU A 82 16.78 20.58 -13.51
C GLU A 82 15.80 19.58 -12.90
N THR A 83 16.35 18.60 -12.17
CA THR A 83 15.55 17.66 -11.39
C THR A 83 15.08 18.40 -10.14
N THR A 84 13.82 18.79 -10.14
CA THR A 84 13.23 19.48 -8.99
C THR A 84 12.80 18.45 -7.94
N ILE A 85 13.51 18.39 -6.82
CA ILE A 85 13.19 17.49 -5.71
C ILE A 85 12.18 18.16 -4.80
N VAL A 86 11.00 17.56 -4.68
CA VAL A 86 9.92 18.05 -3.84
C VAL A 86 9.98 17.26 -2.52
N PRO A 87 10.39 17.88 -1.38
CA PRO A 87 10.53 17.17 -0.11
C PRO A 87 9.16 16.74 0.43
N PRO A 88 9.00 15.63 1.16
CA PRO A 88 7.70 15.27 1.72
C PRO A 88 7.25 16.24 2.81
N LEU A 89 5.93 16.34 3.05
CA LEU A 89 5.37 17.10 4.16
C LEU A 89 5.90 16.63 5.52
N LYS A 90 6.31 17.57 6.38
CA LYS A 90 6.77 17.28 7.76
C LYS A 90 5.69 16.66 8.65
N LYS A 91 4.43 16.99 8.40
CA LYS A 91 3.28 16.44 9.12
C LYS A 91 2.32 15.82 8.10
N PRO A 92 1.89 14.56 8.29
CA PRO A 92 0.93 13.95 7.39
C PRO A 92 -0.39 14.71 7.45
N PRO A 93 -1.02 14.98 6.31
CA PRO A 93 -2.27 15.71 6.30
C PRO A 93 -3.40 14.86 6.91
N LYS A 94 -4.41 15.54 7.47
CA LYS A 94 -5.49 14.89 8.22
C LYS A 94 -6.24 13.83 7.41
N TRP A 95 -6.38 14.03 6.10
CA TRP A 95 -7.09 13.13 5.19
C TRP A 95 -6.36 11.81 4.90
N VAL A 96 -5.06 11.71 5.20
CA VAL A 96 -4.28 10.45 5.11
C VAL A 96 -4.33 9.67 6.43
N ARG A 97 -4.57 10.39 7.53
CA ARG A 97 -4.52 9.79 8.87
C ARG A 97 -5.65 8.76 9.00
N ARG A 98 -5.31 7.56 9.46
CA ARG A 98 -6.28 6.52 9.82
C ARG A 98 -6.48 6.54 11.34
N PRO A 99 -7.53 7.20 11.86
CA PRO A 99 -7.75 7.27 13.31
C PRO A 99 -8.24 5.95 13.89
N VAL A 100 -8.84 5.08 13.06
CA VAL A 100 -9.36 3.78 13.44
C VAL A 100 -9.05 2.77 12.34
N GLY A 101 -8.97 1.50 12.69
CA GLY A 101 -8.82 0.42 11.71
C GLY A 101 -9.13 -0.94 12.30
N ALA A 102 -9.55 -1.86 11.43
CA ALA A 102 -9.84 -3.25 11.75
C ALA A 102 -9.27 -4.15 10.64
N SER A 103 -8.69 -5.28 11.00
CA SER A 103 -8.13 -6.25 10.04
C SER A 103 -8.21 -7.67 10.59
N PHE A 104 -8.62 -8.62 9.75
CA PHE A 104 -8.56 -10.04 10.07
C PHE A 104 -7.16 -10.59 9.81
N ALA A 105 -6.69 -11.40 10.75
CA ALA A 105 -5.42 -12.10 10.71
C ALA A 105 -5.65 -13.60 10.83
N PHE A 106 -4.60 -14.36 10.49
CA PHE A 106 -4.61 -15.82 10.54
C PHE A 106 -5.02 -16.34 11.92
N GLY A 107 -5.71 -17.49 11.92
CA GLY A 107 -6.22 -18.12 13.14
C GLY A 107 -7.46 -17.44 13.71
N GLY A 108 -8.27 -16.78 12.88
CA GLY A 108 -9.53 -16.15 13.31
C GLY A 108 -9.31 -14.94 14.22
N LYS A 109 -8.19 -14.23 14.08
CA LYS A 109 -7.91 -13.06 14.92
C LYS A 109 -8.41 -11.79 14.25
N LEU A 110 -9.07 -10.94 15.01
CA LEU A 110 -9.46 -9.59 14.59
C LEU A 110 -8.60 -8.58 15.33
N VAL A 111 -7.80 -7.85 14.59
CA VAL A 111 -6.94 -6.77 15.09
C VAL A 111 -7.67 -5.45 14.89
N THR A 112 -7.88 -4.70 15.95
CA THR A 112 -8.51 -3.38 15.90
C THR A 112 -7.68 -2.35 16.65
N PHE A 113 -7.73 -1.10 16.19
CA PHE A 113 -7.14 0.02 16.91
C PHE A 113 -8.00 1.25 16.76
N GLU A 114 -7.97 2.09 17.79
CA GLU A 114 -8.58 3.41 17.78
C GLU A 114 -7.62 4.42 18.41
N ASN A 115 -7.62 5.63 17.86
CA ASN A 115 -6.82 6.74 18.37
C ASN A 115 -7.78 7.83 18.88
N PRO A 116 -8.16 7.81 20.17
CA PRO A 116 -9.15 8.74 20.72
C PRO A 116 -8.70 10.20 20.58
N LYS A 117 -9.65 11.07 20.23
CA LYS A 117 -9.39 12.50 19.95
C LYS A 117 -9.12 13.32 21.22
N VAL A 118 -9.45 12.80 22.39
CA VAL A 118 -9.42 13.54 23.66
C VAL A 118 -8.45 12.83 24.62
N ALA A 119 -7.33 13.47 24.93
CA ALA A 119 -6.53 13.11 26.09
C ALA A 119 -7.17 13.74 27.32
N PRO A 120 -7.67 12.99 28.31
CA PRO A 120 -7.82 13.54 29.64
C PRO A 120 -6.41 13.82 30.18
N GLN A 121 -6.06 15.10 30.32
CA GLN A 121 -4.92 15.65 31.08
C GLN A 121 -3.53 15.00 30.87
N GLN A 122 -2.65 15.71 30.14
CA GLN A 122 -1.17 15.68 30.19
C GLN A 122 -0.41 14.33 30.12
N GLN A 123 -1.07 13.17 30.06
CA GLN A 123 -0.42 11.88 29.89
C GLN A 123 -0.34 11.51 28.40
N PRO A 124 0.74 10.85 27.95
CA PRO A 124 0.82 10.30 26.61
C PRO A 124 -0.35 9.33 26.41
N LEU A 125 -1.21 9.55 25.41
CA LEU A 125 -2.29 8.60 25.12
C LEU A 125 -1.68 7.23 24.82
N PRO A 126 -2.09 6.15 25.52
CA PRO A 126 -1.63 4.81 25.21
C PRO A 126 -2.09 4.42 23.82
N ARG A 127 -1.16 4.03 22.95
CA ARG A 127 -1.45 3.48 21.62
C ARG A 127 -1.81 2.01 21.80
N GLN A 128 -3.08 1.74 22.08
CA GLN A 128 -3.57 0.39 22.31
C GLN A 128 -4.06 -0.25 21.01
N VAL A 129 -3.80 -1.55 20.88
CA VAL A 129 -4.32 -2.40 19.82
C VAL A 129 -5.07 -3.54 20.53
N HIS A 130 -6.27 -3.86 20.06
CA HIS A 130 -7.06 -4.97 20.57
C HIS A 130 -6.97 -6.14 19.60
N VAL A 131 -6.66 -7.33 20.13
CA VAL A 131 -6.65 -8.58 19.36
C VAL A 131 -7.72 -9.49 19.93
N SER A 132 -8.80 -9.66 19.18
CA SER A 132 -9.95 -10.48 19.56
C SER A 132 -9.95 -11.78 18.77
N GLN A 133 -10.27 -12.90 19.43
CA GLN A 133 -10.52 -14.16 18.76
C GLN A 133 -11.96 -14.17 18.24
N VAL A 134 -12.12 -14.25 16.93
CA VAL A 134 -13.41 -14.34 16.25
C VAL A 134 -13.54 -15.74 15.69
N THR A 135 -14.40 -16.53 16.32
CA THR A 135 -14.71 -17.90 15.90
C THR A 135 -16.16 -17.95 15.43
N THR A 136 -16.38 -18.50 14.24
CA THR A 136 -17.74 -18.72 13.70
C THR A 136 -18.35 -20.03 14.20
N GLU A 137 -17.55 -21.10 14.26
CA GLU A 137 -18.00 -22.47 14.57
C GLU A 137 -17.41 -22.96 15.91
N THR A 138 -18.04 -22.59 17.03
CA THR A 138 -17.54 -22.95 18.36
C THR A 138 -17.65 -24.45 18.65
N GLU A 139 -18.71 -25.10 18.15
CA GLU A 139 -18.91 -26.54 18.32
C GLU A 139 -17.82 -27.36 17.64
N PHE A 140 -17.43 -26.97 16.42
CA PHE A 140 -16.35 -27.64 15.69
C PHE A 140 -15.01 -27.54 16.42
N LEU A 141 -14.68 -26.34 16.95
CA LEU A 141 -13.46 -26.17 17.75
C LEU A 141 -13.46 -27.05 18.99
N GLN A 142 -14.59 -27.13 19.69
CA GLN A 142 -14.73 -27.97 20.86
C GLN A 142 -14.51 -29.44 20.50
N ARG A 143 -15.17 -29.95 19.45
CA ARG A 143 -14.98 -31.33 18.97
C ARG A 143 -13.54 -31.62 18.59
N SER A 144 -12.86 -30.68 17.93
CA SER A 144 -11.44 -30.80 17.60
C SER A 144 -10.56 -30.83 18.84
N ALA A 145 -10.85 -30.01 19.86
CA ALA A 145 -10.09 -29.96 21.10
C ALA A 145 -10.25 -31.24 21.92
N GLU A 146 -11.47 -31.78 22.01
CA GLU A 146 -11.75 -33.07 22.65
C GLU A 146 -11.00 -34.22 21.97
N LEU A 147 -11.03 -34.27 20.63
CA LEU A 147 -10.28 -35.26 19.87
C LEU A 147 -8.77 -35.12 20.11
N GLN A 148 -8.24 -33.90 20.06
CA GLN A 148 -6.82 -33.65 20.27
C GLN A 148 -6.39 -34.03 21.69
N ALA A 149 -7.22 -33.78 22.70
CA ALA A 149 -6.97 -34.23 24.07
C ALA A 149 -6.95 -35.76 24.17
N ALA A 150 -7.90 -36.45 23.52
CA ALA A 150 -7.93 -37.91 23.47
C ALA A 150 -6.69 -38.51 22.78
N LEU A 151 -6.22 -37.89 21.68
CA LEU A 151 -5.00 -38.28 20.99
C LEU A 151 -3.75 -38.12 21.88
N GLN A 152 -3.65 -37.00 22.61
CA GLN A 152 -2.51 -36.76 23.50
C GLN A 152 -2.50 -37.68 24.72
N ALA A 153 -3.68 -38.00 25.27
CA ALA A 153 -3.82 -38.89 26.41
C ALA A 153 -3.81 -40.38 26.03
N GLY A 154 -3.87 -40.72 24.74
CA GLY A 154 -4.01 -42.10 24.27
C GLY A 154 -5.35 -42.76 24.63
N SER A 155 -6.38 -41.98 24.97
CA SER A 155 -7.66 -42.47 25.50
C SER A 155 -8.72 -42.65 24.40
N PHE A 156 -8.39 -43.45 23.39
CA PHE A 156 -9.24 -43.62 22.20
C PHE A 156 -10.55 -44.34 22.49
N THR A 157 -10.52 -45.39 23.32
CA THR A 157 -11.69 -46.21 23.64
C THR A 157 -12.76 -45.40 24.36
N ASN A 158 -12.37 -44.55 25.31
CA ASN A 158 -13.29 -43.66 26.03
C ASN A 158 -13.90 -42.61 25.10
N TYR A 159 -13.09 -42.05 24.19
CA TYR A 159 -13.57 -41.09 23.19
C TYR A 159 -14.58 -41.72 22.23
N CYS A 160 -14.30 -42.93 21.70
CA CYS A 160 -15.22 -43.65 20.82
C CYS A 160 -16.53 -44.01 21.55
N HIS A 161 -16.45 -44.48 22.80
CA HIS A 161 -17.64 -44.78 23.60
C HIS A 161 -18.51 -43.52 23.82
N SER A 162 -17.89 -42.38 24.15
CA SER A 162 -18.61 -41.11 24.25
C SER A 162 -19.28 -40.71 22.93
N LYS A 163 -18.61 -40.95 21.80
CA LYS A 163 -19.17 -40.66 20.47
C LYS A 163 -20.36 -41.55 20.12
N VAL A 164 -20.31 -42.86 20.41
CA VAL A 164 -21.44 -43.78 20.23
C VAL A 164 -22.67 -43.28 20.99
N VAL A 165 -22.50 -42.86 22.25
CA VAL A 165 -23.63 -42.38 23.07
C VAL A 165 -24.18 -41.04 22.56
N SER A 166 -23.33 -40.16 22.05
CA SER A 166 -23.74 -38.84 21.54
C SER A 166 -24.28 -38.84 20.11
N ALA A 167 -24.14 -39.95 19.38
CA ALA A 167 -24.46 -40.00 17.96
C ALA A 167 -26.00 -39.97 17.74
N PRO A 168 -26.52 -39.04 16.91
CA PRO A 168 -27.95 -38.86 16.68
C PRO A 168 -28.62 -39.96 15.86
N SER A 169 -27.87 -40.77 15.10
CA SER A 169 -28.42 -41.81 14.24
C SER A 169 -27.79 -43.18 14.50
N ASP A 170 -28.59 -44.24 14.31
CA ASP A 170 -28.14 -45.63 14.48
C ASP A 170 -26.97 -45.97 13.54
N ALA A 171 -27.00 -45.44 12.31
CA ALA A 171 -25.90 -45.61 11.35
C ALA A 171 -24.58 -44.99 11.86
N GLU A 172 -24.64 -43.79 12.46
CA GLU A 172 -23.45 -43.16 13.06
C GLU A 172 -22.98 -43.93 14.29
N GLN A 173 -23.90 -44.45 15.11
CA GLN A 173 -23.53 -45.32 16.25
C GLN A 173 -22.77 -46.56 15.79
N ASP A 174 -23.22 -47.22 14.72
CA ASP A 174 -22.56 -48.41 14.18
C ASP A 174 -21.18 -48.09 13.62
N ILE A 175 -21.00 -46.92 12.98
CA ILE A 175 -19.68 -46.43 12.54
C ILE A 175 -18.74 -46.24 13.75
N TRP A 176 -19.22 -45.60 14.82
CA TRP A 176 -18.39 -45.40 16.01
C TRP A 176 -18.10 -46.69 16.79
N ARG A 177 -19.03 -47.66 16.77
CA ARG A 177 -18.81 -49.01 17.31
C ARG A 177 -17.74 -49.77 16.55
N PHE A 178 -17.67 -49.59 15.23
CA PHE A 178 -16.63 -50.20 14.39
C PHE A 178 -15.22 -49.64 14.68
N LEU A 179 -15.11 -48.38 15.07
CA LEU A 179 -13.83 -47.72 15.37
C LEU A 179 -13.29 -48.03 16.78
N MET A 180 -14.08 -48.71 17.62
CA MET A 180 -13.71 -49.12 18.98
C MET A 180 -12.89 -50.42 18.94
#